data_AF-A0AB73AKQ3-F1
#
_entry.id   AF-A0AB73AKQ3-F1
#
_cell.length_a   1.000
_cell.length_b   1.000
_cell.length_c   1.000
_cell.angle_alpha   90.00
_cell.angle_beta   90.00
_cell.angle_gamma   90.00
#
_symmetry.space_group_name_H-M   'P 1'
#
loop_
_entity.id
_entity.type
_entity.pdbx_description
1 polymer ?
#
loop_
_entity_poly.entity_id
_entity_poly.type
_entity_poly.pdbx_seq_one_letter_code
_entity_poly.pdbx_strand_id
1 'polypeptide(L)'
;MEEAWSDMLKRSIEVQRQEVGFWIYYDPVKKQYYIGKKRYGMAVKNDGKARGNISLGDKSPSINGVPATAKVVASFHTHTPMTEIKGKKRKAGPSKEDKENADKNKIPIDILVFRCILEIVIY
;
A
#
# COMPACT_ATOMS: atom_id res chain seq x y z
N MET A 1 -10.06 0.47 -4.61
CA MET A 1 -9.46 -0.39 -3.56
C MET A 1 -9.58 -1.87 -3.89
N GLU A 2 -10.77 -2.40 -4.20
CA GLU A 2 -10.94 -3.82 -4.59
C GLU A 2 -10.10 -4.24 -5.82
N GLU A 3 -9.90 -3.34 -6.77
CA GLU A 3 -9.05 -3.63 -7.93
C GLU A 3 -7.58 -3.83 -7.55
N ALA A 4 -7.06 -3.02 -6.63
CA ALA A 4 -5.68 -3.18 -6.12
C ALA A 4 -5.53 -4.43 -5.25
N TRP A 5 -6.61 -4.82 -4.57
CA TRP A 5 -6.72 -6.10 -3.88
C TRP A 5 -6.64 -7.28 -4.84
N SER A 6 -7.49 -7.29 -5.88
CA SER A 6 -7.50 -8.34 -6.90
C SER A 6 -6.14 -8.47 -7.60
N ASP A 7 -5.48 -7.33 -7.87
CA ASP A 7 -4.15 -7.30 -8.47
C ASP A 7 -3.06 -7.84 -7.52
N MET A 8 -3.12 -7.50 -6.23
CA MET A 8 -2.23 -8.08 -5.23
C MET A 8 -2.42 -9.60 -5.13
N LEU A 9 -3.68 -10.08 -5.08
CA LEU A 9 -3.99 -11.51 -5.04
C LEU A 9 -3.43 -12.27 -6.25
N LYS A 10 -3.57 -11.71 -7.46
CA LYS A 10 -3.00 -12.33 -8.68
C LYS A 10 -1.47 -12.46 -8.61
N ARG A 11 -0.81 -11.62 -7.82
CA ARG A 11 0.65 -11.57 -7.68
C ARG A 11 1.17 -12.28 -6.43
N SER A 12 0.27 -12.60 -5.50
CA SER A 12 0.55 -13.37 -4.31
C SER A 12 0.08 -14.81 -4.51
N ILE A 13 1.00 -15.62 -4.99
CA ILE A 13 0.82 -17.04 -5.27
C ILE A 13 1.55 -17.88 -4.22
N GLU A 14 1.39 -19.19 -4.24
CA GLU A 14 1.96 -20.09 -3.22
C GLU A 14 3.46 -19.84 -2.94
N VAL A 15 4.24 -19.59 -4.00
CA VAL A 15 5.71 -19.47 -3.91
C VAL A 15 6.22 -18.04 -3.63
N GLN A 16 5.41 -17.02 -3.88
CA GLN A 16 5.83 -15.62 -3.75
C GLN A 16 4.69 -14.66 -3.43
N ARG A 17 5.04 -13.50 -2.91
CA ARG A 17 4.13 -12.38 -2.68
C ARG A 17 4.71 -11.07 -3.15
N GLN A 18 3.85 -10.11 -3.48
CA GLN A 18 4.27 -8.80 -3.94
C GLN A 18 3.30 -7.74 -3.42
N GLU A 19 3.84 -6.75 -2.70
CA GLU A 19 3.04 -5.62 -2.23
C GLU A 19 2.67 -4.72 -3.42
N VAL A 20 1.48 -4.14 -3.36
CA VAL A 20 0.95 -3.21 -4.36
C VAL A 20 0.55 -1.94 -3.67
N GLY A 21 0.89 -0.79 -4.25
CA GLY A 21 0.57 0.49 -3.65
C GLY A 21 0.45 1.65 -4.63
N PHE A 22 -0.09 2.77 -4.16
CA PHE A 22 -0.26 4.00 -4.92
C PHE A 22 -0.48 5.20 -4.00
N TRP A 23 -0.28 6.40 -4.53
CA TRP A 23 -0.68 7.64 -3.90
C TRP A 23 -2.18 7.90 -4.11
N ILE A 24 -2.83 8.50 -3.13
CA ILE A 24 -4.22 8.98 -3.18
C ILE A 24 -4.19 10.50 -3.15
N TYR A 25 -4.96 11.11 -4.05
CA TYR A 25 -5.02 12.55 -4.22
C TYR A 25 -6.44 13.07 -4.03
N TYR A 26 -6.55 14.30 -3.57
CA TYR A 26 -7.79 15.07 -3.57
C TYR A 26 -7.60 16.33 -4.42
N ASP A 27 -8.52 16.57 -5.36
CA ASP A 27 -8.58 17.81 -6.11
C ASP A 27 -9.62 18.75 -5.48
N PRO A 28 -9.20 19.87 -4.86
CA PRO A 28 -10.11 20.80 -4.21
C PRO A 28 -10.93 21.64 -5.20
N VAL A 29 -10.53 21.69 -6.48
CA VAL A 29 -11.26 22.39 -7.55
C VAL A 29 -12.41 21.51 -8.03
N LYS A 30 -12.12 20.25 -8.33
CA LYS A 30 -13.11 19.28 -8.83
C LYS A 30 -13.87 18.53 -7.72
N LYS A 31 -13.46 18.72 -6.46
CA LYS A 31 -14.03 18.07 -5.28
C LYS A 31 -14.07 16.54 -5.38
N GLN A 32 -13.03 15.94 -5.93
CA GLN A 32 -12.97 14.49 -6.13
C GLN A 32 -11.59 13.90 -5.82
N TYR A 33 -11.59 12.60 -5.54
CA TYR A 33 -10.38 11.84 -5.28
C TYR A 33 -9.84 11.19 -6.55
N TYR A 34 -8.51 11.01 -6.60
CA TYR A 34 -7.82 10.29 -7.65
C TYR A 34 -6.89 9.23 -7.06
N ILE A 35 -6.78 8.12 -7.78
CA ILE A 35 -5.80 7.07 -7.54
C ILE A 35 -4.61 7.32 -8.46
N GLY A 36 -3.43 7.48 -7.89
CA GLY A 36 -2.20 7.61 -8.65
C GLY A 36 -1.80 6.31 -9.34
N LYS A 37 -0.80 6.41 -10.20
CA LYS A 37 -0.22 5.25 -10.89
C LYS A 37 0.21 4.17 -9.88
N LYS A 38 -0.29 2.94 -10.06
CA LYS A 38 0.08 1.77 -9.24
C LYS A 38 1.58 1.49 -9.31
N ARG A 39 2.12 0.99 -8.20
CA ARG A 39 3.49 0.51 -8.05
C ARG A 39 3.46 -0.88 -7.44
N TYR A 40 4.53 -1.62 -7.71
CA TYR A 40 4.72 -2.98 -7.25
C TYR A 40 6.03 -3.06 -6.49
N GLY A 41 5.97 -3.62 -5.29
CA GLY A 41 7.16 -3.93 -4.50
C GLY A 41 7.98 -5.03 -5.14
N MET A 42 9.08 -5.39 -4.49
CA MET A 42 9.83 -6.58 -4.87
C MET A 42 8.99 -7.85 -4.65
N ALA A 43 9.06 -8.80 -5.58
CA ALA A 43 8.48 -10.11 -5.37
C ALA A 43 9.33 -10.88 -4.34
N VAL A 44 8.70 -11.33 -3.26
CA VAL A 44 9.37 -11.97 -2.13
C VAL A 44 8.90 -13.40 -1.98
N LYS A 45 9.85 -14.33 -1.81
CA LYS A 45 9.54 -15.74 -1.59
C LYS A 45 8.75 -15.96 -0.30
N ASN A 46 7.87 -16.95 -0.33
CA ASN A 46 7.05 -17.37 0.82
C ASN A 46 7.77 -18.32 1.78
N ASP A 47 9.11 -18.26 1.85
CA ASP A 47 9.92 -18.96 2.85
C ASP A 47 9.96 -18.23 4.21
N GLY A 48 9.39 -17.01 4.24
CA GLY A 48 9.35 -16.07 5.35
C GLY A 48 10.71 -15.71 5.93
N LYS A 49 11.77 -15.69 5.10
CA LYS A 49 13.08 -15.11 5.43
C LYS A 49 13.15 -13.63 5.06
N ALA A 50 12.55 -13.28 3.93
CA ALA A 50 12.53 -11.91 3.43
C ALA A 50 11.19 -11.22 3.76
N ARG A 51 11.24 -9.89 4.00
CA ARG A 51 10.06 -9.03 4.19
C ARG A 51 9.68 -8.39 2.86
N GLY A 52 8.39 -8.23 2.62
CA GLY A 52 7.90 -7.39 1.52
C GLY A 52 8.21 -5.93 1.81
N ASN A 53 8.50 -5.16 0.77
CA ASN A 53 8.54 -3.71 0.83
C ASN A 53 8.11 -3.12 -0.51
N ILE A 54 7.68 -1.86 -0.46
CA ILE A 54 7.35 -1.09 -1.64
C ILE A 54 7.79 0.36 -1.44
N SER A 55 8.32 0.95 -2.51
CA SER A 55 8.45 2.40 -2.64
C SER A 55 7.43 2.89 -3.65
N LEU A 56 6.64 3.89 -3.27
CA LEU A 56 5.67 4.53 -4.16
C LEU A 56 6.33 5.55 -5.09
N GLY A 57 7.60 5.87 -4.84
CA GLY A 57 8.37 6.86 -5.60
C GLY A 57 7.83 8.29 -5.42
N ASP A 58 8.04 9.11 -6.45
CA ASP A 58 7.63 10.52 -6.46
C ASP A 58 6.11 10.66 -6.33
N LYS A 59 5.67 11.56 -5.44
CA LYS A 59 4.25 11.84 -5.14
C LYS A 59 3.63 12.93 -6.03
N SER A 60 4.40 13.53 -6.94
CA SER A 60 3.95 14.61 -7.83
C SER A 60 2.79 14.15 -8.72
N PRO A 61 1.73 14.97 -8.87
CA PRO A 61 0.57 14.66 -9.71
C PRO A 61 0.92 14.22 -11.14
N SER A 62 1.82 14.95 -11.80
CA SER A 62 2.23 14.70 -13.19
C SER A 62 2.85 13.30 -13.39
N ILE A 63 3.70 12.86 -12.46
CA ILE A 63 4.32 11.53 -12.49
C ILE A 63 3.29 10.41 -12.28
N ASN A 64 2.19 10.71 -11.59
CA ASN A 64 1.17 9.75 -11.22
C ASN A 64 -0.07 9.80 -12.11
N GLY A 65 -0.05 10.59 -13.18
CA GLY A 65 -1.15 10.67 -14.16
C GLY A 65 -2.41 11.33 -13.61
N VAL A 66 -2.28 12.18 -12.59
CA VAL A 66 -3.40 12.90 -11.96
C VAL A 66 -3.27 14.42 -12.21
N PRO A 67 -4.38 15.18 -12.19
CA PRO A 67 -4.35 16.61 -12.49
C PRO A 67 -3.42 17.39 -11.56
N ALA A 68 -2.74 18.41 -12.09
CA ALA A 68 -1.82 19.26 -11.31
C ALA A 68 -2.50 20.02 -10.15
N THR A 69 -3.82 20.19 -10.22
CA THR A 69 -4.66 20.76 -9.15
C THR A 69 -4.84 19.81 -7.96
N ALA A 70 -4.63 18.51 -8.16
CA ALA A 70 -4.80 17.51 -7.12
C ALA A 70 -3.60 17.51 -6.16
N LYS A 71 -3.89 17.39 -4.87
CA LYS A 71 -2.87 17.28 -3.80
C LYS A 71 -2.85 15.87 -3.27
N VAL A 72 -1.66 15.34 -3.00
CA VAL A 72 -1.53 14.07 -2.28
C VAL A 72 -2.14 14.23 -0.90
N VAL A 73 -3.03 13.32 -0.54
CA VAL A 73 -3.73 13.31 0.75
C VAL A 73 -3.61 11.97 1.44
N ALA A 74 -3.28 10.90 0.71
CA ALA A 74 -2.87 9.68 1.37
C ALA A 74 -1.92 8.82 0.52
N SER A 75 -1.35 7.81 1.13
CA SER A 75 -0.72 6.68 0.45
C SER A 75 -1.45 5.40 0.78
N PHE A 76 -1.34 4.41 -0.10
CA PHE A 76 -1.89 3.09 0.08
C PHE A 76 -0.86 2.03 -0.28
N HIS A 77 -0.77 0.99 0.53
CA HIS A 77 -0.19 -0.28 0.10
C HIS A 77 -0.84 -1.48 0.78
N THR A 78 -0.65 -2.64 0.16
CA THR A 78 -1.09 -3.93 0.68
C THR A 78 0.06 -4.64 1.39
N HIS A 79 -0.26 -5.32 2.49
CA HIS A 79 0.59 -6.41 2.98
C HIS A 79 -0.11 -7.73 2.75
N THR A 80 0.63 -8.69 2.20
CA THR A 80 0.17 -10.08 2.13
C THR A 80 0.37 -10.75 3.51
N PRO A 81 -0.69 -11.19 4.19
CA PRO A 81 -0.63 -11.95 5.42
C PRO A 81 -0.14 -13.35 5.09
N MET A 82 0.83 -13.80 5.86
CA MET A 82 1.40 -15.15 5.73
C MET A 82 0.43 -16.25 6.18
N THR A 83 -0.85 -15.94 6.44
CA THR A 83 -1.82 -16.84 7.09
C THR A 83 -2.16 -18.09 6.28
N GLU A 84 -1.94 -18.07 4.96
CA GLU A 84 -2.07 -19.26 4.11
C GLU A 84 -0.83 -20.18 4.16
N ILE A 85 0.30 -19.70 4.70
CA ILE A 85 1.52 -20.46 4.88
C ILE A 85 1.52 -21.07 6.29
N LYS A 86 1.37 -22.40 6.38
CA LYS A 86 1.43 -23.14 7.65
C LYS A 86 2.66 -22.72 8.46
N GLY A 87 2.41 -22.23 9.68
CA GLY A 87 3.47 -21.88 10.64
C GLY A 87 3.94 -20.42 10.63
N LYS A 88 3.43 -19.54 9.74
CA LYS A 88 3.78 -18.11 9.75
C LYS A 88 2.53 -17.25 9.88
N LYS A 89 2.38 -16.54 11.01
CA LYS A 89 1.30 -15.56 11.22
C LYS A 89 1.91 -14.17 11.29
N ARG A 90 1.75 -13.36 10.24
CA ARG A 90 1.79 -11.89 10.42
C ARG A 90 0.40 -11.46 10.88
N LYS A 91 0.29 -10.84 12.06
CA LYS A 91 -0.96 -10.23 12.52
C LYS A 91 -1.32 -9.09 11.55
N ALA A 92 -2.61 -8.93 11.26
CA ALA A 92 -3.07 -7.78 10.49
C ALA A 92 -2.72 -6.47 11.23
N GLY A 93 -2.07 -5.52 10.56
CA GLY A 93 -1.67 -4.21 11.05
C GLY A 93 -0.38 -3.69 10.35
N PRO A 94 -0.13 -2.37 10.39
CA PRO A 94 1.05 -1.74 9.81
C PRO A 94 2.33 -2.34 10.42
N SER A 95 3.40 -2.37 9.64
CA SER A 95 4.70 -2.84 10.14
C SER A 95 5.25 -1.87 11.20
N LYS A 96 6.37 -2.24 11.83
CA LYS A 96 7.04 -1.33 12.77
C LYS A 96 7.55 -0.11 12.01
N GLU A 97 8.12 -0.33 10.83
CA GLU A 97 8.69 0.68 9.95
C GLU A 97 7.62 1.65 9.42
N ASP A 98 6.42 1.15 9.12
CA ASP A 98 5.27 1.97 8.70
C ASP A 98 4.83 2.93 9.81
N LYS A 99 4.71 2.41 11.05
CA LYS A 99 4.39 3.22 12.23
C LYS A 99 5.46 4.26 12.52
N GLU A 100 6.73 3.88 12.47
CA GLU A 100 7.84 4.81 12.69
C GLU A 100 7.85 5.93 11.64
N ASN A 101 7.56 5.60 10.38
CA ASN A 101 7.44 6.60 9.32
C ASN A 101 6.24 7.54 9.56
N ALA A 102 5.09 7.01 9.97
CA ALA A 102 3.92 7.82 10.27
C ALA A 102 4.13 8.73 11.48
N ASP A 103 4.67 8.19 12.58
CA ASP A 103 4.98 8.94 13.80
C ASP A 103 5.97 10.07 13.49
N LYS A 104 7.04 9.78 12.74
CA LYS A 104 8.04 10.77 12.33
C LYS A 104 7.44 11.92 11.52
N ASN A 105 6.48 11.61 10.65
CA ASN A 105 5.87 12.59 9.76
C ASN A 105 4.52 13.14 10.27
N LYS A 106 4.08 12.76 11.48
CA LYS A 106 2.79 13.11 12.08
C LYS A 106 1.59 12.76 11.18
N ILE A 107 1.68 11.61 10.53
CA ILE A 107 0.67 11.13 9.59
C ILE A 107 -0.31 10.20 10.33
N PRO A 108 -1.62 10.48 10.31
CA PRO A 108 -2.62 9.49 10.70
C PRO A 108 -2.58 8.23 9.80
N ILE A 109 -2.57 7.05 10.42
CA ILE A 109 -2.70 5.77 9.72
C ILE A 109 -4.10 5.20 9.97
N ASP A 110 -4.86 4.99 8.90
CA ASP A 110 -6.09 4.20 8.93
C ASP A 110 -5.81 2.79 8.42
N ILE A 111 -6.22 1.79 9.20
CA ILE A 111 -6.04 0.37 8.89
C ILE A 111 -7.38 -0.20 8.45
N LEU A 112 -7.51 -0.56 7.18
CA LEU A 112 -8.65 -1.36 6.72
C LEU A 112 -8.24 -2.83 6.76
N VAL A 113 -8.94 -3.66 7.54
CA VAL A 113 -8.65 -5.10 7.61
C VAL A 113 -9.69 -5.86 6.80
N PHE A 114 -9.39 -6.13 5.53
CA PHE A 114 -10.19 -7.01 4.64
C PHE A 114 -9.34 -8.20 4.23
N ARG A 115 -9.31 -9.27 5.04
CA ARG A 115 -8.50 -10.50 4.78
C ARG A 115 -6.98 -10.27 4.49
N CYS A 116 -6.52 -9.03 4.60
CA CYS A 116 -5.18 -8.46 4.43
C CYS A 116 -5.14 -7.09 5.12
N ILE A 117 -3.94 -6.55 5.25
CA ILE A 117 -3.72 -5.24 5.85
C ILE A 117 -3.72 -4.23 4.71
N LEU A 118 -4.71 -3.36 4.74
CA LEU A 118 -4.71 -2.12 4.00
C LEU A 118 -4.13 -1.05 4.91
N GLU A 119 -3.07 -0.40 4.45
CA GLU A 119 -2.58 0.79 5.13
C GLU A 119 -2.95 2.01 4.31
N ILE A 120 -3.64 2.97 4.93
CA ILE A 120 -3.90 4.29 4.36
C ILE A 120 -3.19 5.32 5.24
N VAL A 121 -2.22 6.00 4.67
CA VAL A 121 -1.35 6.98 5.34
C VAL A 121 -1.83 8.37 4.93
N ILE A 122 -2.53 9.12 5.78
CA ILE A 122 -3.19 10.39 5.41
C ILE A 122 -2.28 11.61 5.70
N TYR A 123 -2.04 12.46 4.71
CA TYR A 123 -1.14 13.63 4.78
C TYR A 123 -1.86 14.94 5.10
#